data_AF-A0A415K9X1-F1
#
_entry.id   AF-A0A415K9X1-F1
#
_cell.length_a   1.000
_cell.length_b   1.000
_cell.length_c   1.000
_cell.angle_alpha   90.00
_cell.angle_beta   90.00
_cell.angle_gamma   90.00
#
_symmetry.space_group_name_H-M   'P 1'
#
loop_
_entity.id
_entity.type
_entity.pdbx_description
1 polymer ?
#
loop_
_entity_poly.entity_id
_entity_poly.type
_entity_poly.pdbx_seq_one_letter_code
_entity_poly.pdbx_strand_id
1 'polypeptide(L)'
;MDNQSFDWLLHGCHALSEVAVAYFPNYQYNCSAVKAFRRIIKEHAVLLNQLTEAGFTPHTTTLTPQQIAIIVRFWGTPALVYEMIKKNSYLAVPKMKKKI
;
A
#
# COMPACT_ATOMS: atom_id res chain seq x y z
N MET A 1 -1.71 9.44 20.64
CA MET A 1 -2.92 9.70 19.85
C MET A 1 -2.45 9.68 18.40
N ASP A 2 -2.68 8.65 17.60
CA ASP A 2 -3.73 7.63 17.65
C ASP A 2 -3.16 6.27 17.28
N ASN A 3 -3.55 5.25 18.03
CA ASN A 3 -3.30 3.86 17.68
C ASN A 3 -4.21 3.56 16.48
N GLN A 4 -3.82 3.97 15.27
CA GLN A 4 -4.52 3.60 14.04
C GLN A 4 -4.43 2.08 13.92
N SER A 5 -5.43 1.41 14.51
CA SER A 5 -5.61 -0.02 14.31
C SER A 5 -5.96 -0.22 12.84
N PHE A 6 -5.13 -0.98 12.15
CA PHE A 6 -5.40 -1.48 10.81
C PHE A 6 -6.06 -2.85 10.88
N ASP A 7 -6.70 -3.22 11.99
CA ASP A 7 -7.45 -4.48 12.12
C ASP A 7 -8.55 -4.55 11.06
N TRP A 8 -9.15 -3.40 10.72
CA TRP A 8 -10.13 -3.31 9.63
C TRP A 8 -9.59 -3.86 8.31
N LEU A 9 -8.28 -3.76 8.04
CA LEU A 9 -7.65 -4.26 6.82
C LEU A 9 -7.74 -5.79 6.70
N LEU A 10 -7.80 -6.49 7.84
CA LEU A 10 -7.89 -7.95 7.89
C LEU A 10 -9.33 -8.46 7.77
N HIS A 11 -10.32 -7.56 7.74
CA HIS A 11 -11.74 -7.91 7.78
C HIS A 11 -12.47 -7.49 6.48
N GLY A 12 -12.49 -8.41 5.52
CA GLY A 12 -13.32 -8.29 4.32
C GLY A 12 -12.56 -7.80 3.08
N CYS A 13 -13.31 -7.31 2.11
CA CYS A 13 -12.78 -6.76 0.87
C CYS A 13 -12.67 -5.25 0.98
N HIS A 14 -11.57 -4.67 0.54
CA HIS A 14 -11.32 -3.23 0.64
C HIS A 14 -10.98 -2.61 -0.70
N ALA A 15 -11.33 -1.33 -0.88
CA ALA A 15 -10.96 -0.63 -2.09
C ALA A 15 -9.43 -0.51 -2.16
N LEU A 16 -8.85 -0.77 -3.33
CA LEU A 16 -7.41 -0.67 -3.54
C LEU A 16 -6.88 0.73 -3.17
N SER A 17 -7.68 1.77 -3.39
CA SER A 17 -7.37 3.14 -2.99
C SER A 17 -7.23 3.30 -1.48
N GLU A 18 -8.09 2.67 -0.68
CA GLU A 18 -8.02 2.75 0.79
C GLU A 18 -6.76 2.07 1.31
N VAL A 19 -6.48 0.86 0.81
CA VAL A 19 -5.27 0.13 1.16
C VAL A 19 -4.02 0.90 0.71
N ALA A 20 -4.03 1.48 -0.49
CA ALA A 20 -2.90 2.27 -0.98
C ALA A 20 -2.64 3.52 -0.12
N VAL A 21 -3.68 4.21 0.34
CA VAL A 21 -3.54 5.37 1.23
C VAL A 21 -3.00 4.96 2.60
N ALA A 22 -3.40 3.79 3.11
CA ALA A 22 -2.88 3.26 4.37
C ALA A 22 -1.36 3.01 4.30
N TYR A 23 -0.85 2.45 3.21
CA TYR A 23 0.59 2.21 3.02
C TYR A 23 1.37 3.47 2.61
N PHE A 24 0.72 4.40 1.90
CA PHE A 24 1.35 5.60 1.37
C PHE A 24 0.62 6.88 1.79
N PRO A 25 0.57 7.20 3.10
CA PRO A 25 -0.16 8.35 3.62
C PRO A 25 0.46 9.70 3.23
N ASN A 26 1.69 9.68 2.70
CA ASN A 26 2.43 10.88 2.32
C ASN A 26 1.96 11.50 0.99
N TYR A 27 1.10 10.83 0.22
CA TYR A 27 0.56 11.39 -1.00
C TYR A 27 -0.69 12.23 -0.72
N GLN A 28 -0.69 13.48 -1.22
CA GLN A 28 -1.84 14.37 -1.13
C GLN A 28 -3.08 13.86 -1.87
N TYR A 29 -2.89 13.04 -2.91
CA TYR A 29 -3.97 12.53 -3.76
C TYR A 29 -4.00 11.00 -3.78
N ASN A 30 -5.18 10.41 -3.56
CA ASN A 30 -5.40 8.96 -3.60
C ASN A 30 -4.91 8.32 -4.91
N CYS A 31 -5.13 9.00 -6.05
CA CYS A 31 -4.66 8.51 -7.34
C CYS A 31 -3.13 8.38 -7.43
N SER A 32 -2.39 9.21 -6.69
CA SER A 32 -0.92 9.15 -6.62
C SER A 32 -0.47 7.98 -5.74
N ALA A 33 -1.13 7.77 -4.59
CA ALA A 33 -0.91 6.61 -3.73
C ALA A 33 -1.16 5.30 -4.48
N VAL A 34 -2.28 5.20 -5.21
CA VAL A 34 -2.62 4.03 -6.04
C VAL A 34 -1.57 3.76 -7.12
N LYS A 35 -1.08 4.81 -7.79
CA LYS A 35 -0.02 4.66 -8.80
C LYS A 35 1.28 4.15 -8.19
N ALA A 36 1.69 4.70 -7.05
CA ALA A 36 2.89 4.24 -6.33
C ALA A 36 2.74 2.79 -5.85
N PHE A 37 1.59 2.45 -5.26
CA PHE A 37 1.24 1.11 -4.81
C PHE A 37 1.35 0.08 -5.95
N ARG A 38 0.72 0.36 -7.11
CA ARG A 38 0.81 -0.53 -8.28
C ARG A 38 2.22 -0.62 -8.85
N ARG A 39 2.99 0.48 -8.81
CA ARG A 39 4.39 0.49 -9.28
C ARG A 39 5.24 -0.46 -8.43
N ILE A 40 5.14 -0.36 -7.11
CA ILE A 40 5.93 -1.19 -6.19
C ILE A 40 5.53 -2.67 -6.34
N ILE A 41 4.24 -2.99 -6.47
CA ILE A 41 3.81 -4.36 -6.78
C ILE A 41 4.47 -4.89 -8.06
N LYS A 42 4.51 -4.08 -9.13
CA LYS A 42 5.14 -4.48 -10.41
C LYS A 42 6.66 -4.63 -10.31
N GLU A 43 7.32 -3.84 -9.48
CA GLU A 43 8.77 -3.93 -9.24
C GLU A 43 9.14 -5.21 -8.47
N HIS A 44 8.23 -5.77 -7.69
CA HIS A 44 8.44 -7.00 -6.94
C HIS A 44 7.78 -8.22 -7.61
N ALA A 45 8.53 -8.92 -8.48
CA ALA A 45 8.03 -10.07 -9.25
C ALA A 45 7.39 -11.18 -8.39
N VAL A 46 7.94 -11.48 -7.21
CA VAL A 46 7.39 -12.48 -6.29
C VAL A 46 6.02 -12.07 -5.75
N LEU A 47 5.88 -10.80 -5.35
CA LEU A 47 4.63 -10.24 -4.85
C LEU A 47 3.57 -10.21 -5.95
N LEU A 48 3.97 -9.78 -7.16
CA LEU A 48 3.08 -9.75 -8.31
C LEU A 48 2.55 -11.16 -8.65
N ASN A 49 3.41 -12.17 -8.70
CA ASN A 49 3.00 -13.55 -9.01
C ASN A 49 1.99 -14.08 -7.99
N GLN A 50 2.26 -13.94 -6.68
CA GLN A 50 1.32 -14.37 -5.64
C GLN A 50 -0.02 -13.63 -5.71
N LEU A 51 0.01 -12.33 -6.00
CA LEU A 51 -1.20 -11.54 -6.19
C LEU A 51 -1.97 -12.01 -7.43
N THR A 52 -1.29 -12.26 -8.56
CA THR A 52 -1.91 -12.76 -9.79
C THR A 52 -2.53 -14.13 -9.59
N GLU A 53 -1.88 -15.04 -8.86
CA GLU A 53 -2.46 -16.34 -8.45
C GLU A 53 -3.72 -16.15 -7.60
N ALA A 54 -3.77 -15.10 -6.77
CA ALA A 54 -4.96 -14.71 -6.01
C ALA A 54 -5.97 -13.86 -6.84
N GLY A 55 -5.85 -13.83 -8.17
CA GLY A 55 -6.77 -13.13 -9.07
C GLY A 55 -6.57 -11.61 -9.19
N PHE A 56 -5.41 -11.09 -8.78
CA PHE A 56 -5.09 -9.68 -8.98
C PHE A 56 -4.80 -9.38 -10.44
N THR A 57 -5.47 -8.35 -10.97
CA THR A 57 -5.33 -7.90 -12.34
C THR A 57 -5.01 -6.41 -12.38
N PRO A 58 -4.53 -5.88 -13.52
CA PRO A 58 -4.35 -4.43 -13.69
C PRO A 58 -5.62 -3.61 -13.44
N HIS A 59 -6.80 -4.23 -13.61
CA HIS A 59 -8.11 -3.58 -13.45
C HIS A 59 -8.73 -3.80 -12.07
N THR A 60 -8.08 -4.54 -11.17
CA THR A 60 -8.60 -4.79 -9.82
C THR A 60 -8.76 -3.47 -9.07
N THR A 61 -10.00 -3.13 -8.71
CA THR A 61 -10.36 -1.94 -7.92
C THR A 61 -10.59 -2.27 -6.45
N THR A 62 -10.93 -3.52 -6.14
CA THR A 62 -11.20 -4.03 -4.80
C THR A 62 -10.27 -5.21 -4.51
N LEU A 63 -9.55 -5.15 -3.40
CA LEU A 63 -8.69 -6.22 -2.93
C LEU A 63 -9.47 -7.20 -2.07
N THR A 64 -9.29 -8.49 -2.33
CA THR A 64 -9.87 -9.56 -1.51
C THR A 64 -9.05 -9.77 -0.23
N PRO A 65 -9.63 -10.37 0.83
CA PRO A 65 -8.88 -10.69 2.05
C PRO A 65 -7.58 -11.44 1.78
N GLN A 66 -7.58 -12.37 0.80
CA GLN A 66 -6.41 -13.14 0.40
C GLN A 66 -5.32 -12.24 -0.22
N GLN A 67 -5.69 -11.33 -1.13
CA GLN A 67 -4.75 -10.38 -1.73
C GLN A 67 -4.15 -9.45 -0.68
N ILE A 68 -4.97 -8.99 0.25
CA ILE A 68 -4.53 -8.13 1.36
C ILE A 68 -3.58 -8.87 2.29
N ALA A 69 -3.87 -10.12 2.63
CA ALA A 69 -3.00 -10.95 3.45
C ALA A 69 -1.61 -11.13 2.81
N ILE A 70 -1.55 -11.32 1.49
CA ILE A 70 -0.28 -11.40 0.74
C ILE A 70 0.50 -10.09 0.87
N ILE A 71 -0.16 -8.94 0.69
CA ILE A 71 0.47 -7.62 0.82
C ILE A 71 1.00 -7.39 2.23
N VAL A 72 0.18 -7.65 3.25
CA VAL A 72 0.57 -7.48 4.68
C VAL A 72 1.72 -8.42 5.03
N ARG A 73 1.75 -9.64 4.49
CA ARG A 73 2.87 -10.57 4.70
C ARG A 73 4.18 -10.09 4.09
N PHE A 74 4.12 -9.37 2.95
CA PHE A 74 5.30 -8.90 2.24
C PHE A 74 5.80 -7.53 2.74
N TRP A 75 4.91 -6.61 3.07
CA TRP A 75 5.25 -5.23 3.50
C TRP A 75 5.11 -4.98 5.01
N GLY A 76 4.49 -5.90 5.76
CA GLY A 76 4.09 -5.67 7.14
C GLY A 76 2.77 -4.90 7.24
N THR A 77 2.26 -4.71 8.46
CA THR A 77 1.04 -3.92 8.66
C THR A 77 1.29 -2.43 8.35
N PRO A 78 0.28 -1.68 7.87
CA PRO A 78 0.46 -0.26 7.59
C PRO A 78 0.92 0.55 8.82
N ALA A 79 0.55 0.14 10.04
CA ALA A 79 1.05 0.75 11.28
C ALA A 79 2.57 0.64 11.42
N LEU A 80 3.15 -0.53 11.12
CA LEU A 80 4.59 -0.72 11.16
C LEU A 80 5.29 0.12 10.08
N VAL A 81 4.72 0.16 8.87
CA VAL A 81 5.25 0.97 7.77
C VAL A 81 5.20 2.46 8.11
N TYR A 82 4.09 2.93 8.69
CA TYR A 82 3.95 4.31 9.15
C TYR A 82 5.00 4.68 10.20
N GLU A 83 5.18 3.84 11.21
CA GLU A 83 6.20 4.06 12.25
C GLU A 83 7.62 4.02 11.66
N MET A 84 7.90 3.16 10.68
CA MET A 84 9.18 3.14 9.97
C MET A 84 9.43 4.43 9.19
N ILE A 85 8.44 4.94 8.46
CA ILE A 85 8.53 6.20 7.72
C ILE A 85 8.71 7.38 8.67
N LYS A 86 7.99 7.39 9.80
CA LYS A 86 8.09 8.43 10.83
C LYS A 86 9.48 8.47 11.47
N LYS A 87 10.07 7.31 11.76
CA LYS A 87 11.43 7.19 12.30
C LYS A 87 12.50 7.52 11.26
N ASN A 88 12.26 7.18 10.00
CA ASN A 88 13.19 7.36 8.88
C ASN A 88 12.55 8.19 7.77
N SER A 89 12.47 9.51 7.98
CA SER A 89 11.76 10.45 7.09
C SER A 89 12.26 10.48 5.64
N TYR A 90 13.47 9.99 5.37
CA TYR A 90 14.02 9.84 4.03
C TYR A 90 13.44 8.65 3.24
N LEU A 91 12.86 7.64 3.91
CA LEU A 91 12.14 6.52 3.28
C LEU A 91 10.78 6.95 2.71
N ALA A 92 10.32 8.16 3.04
CA ALA A 92 9.12 8.77 2.45
C ALA A 92 9.29 9.20 0.97
N VAL A 93 10.28 8.66 0.24
CA VAL A 93 10.81 9.17 -1.04
C VAL A 93 9.74 9.68 -2.02
N PRO A 94 9.95 10.81 -2.74
CA PRO A 94 10.52 12.08 -2.30
C PRO A 94 9.52 13.23 -2.52
N LYS A 95 9.70 14.35 -1.78
CA LYS A 95 9.04 15.62 -2.10
C LYS A 95 9.18 15.91 -3.59
N MET A 96 8.06 16.23 -4.25
CA MET A 96 8.05 16.70 -5.63
C MET A 96 9.12 17.79 -5.78
N LYS A 97 10.09 17.58 -6.67
CA LYS A 97 10.99 18.65 -7.09
C LYS A 97 10.10 19.79 -7.60
N LYS A 98 10.09 20.93 -6.90
CA LYS A 98 9.56 22.19 -7.44
C LYS A 98 10.29 22.42 -8.77
N LYS A 99 9.55 22.46 -9.87
CA LYS A 99 10.06 23.04 -11.12
C LYS A 99 10.27 24.53 -10.85
N ILE A 100 11.53 24.94 -10.95
CA ILE A 100 11.96 26.33 -11.14
C ILE A 100 11.51 26.76 -12.53
#